data_AF-A0A7G9ZAR2-F1
#
_entry.id   AF-A0A7G9ZAR2-F1
#
_cell.length_a   1.000
_cell.length_b   1.000
_cell.length_c   1.000
_cell.angle_alpha   90.00
_cell.angle_beta   90.00
_cell.angle_gamma   90.00
#
_symmetry.space_group_name_H-M   'P 1'
#
loop_
_entity.id
_entity.type
_entity.pdbx_description
1 polymer ?
#
loop_
_entity_poly.entity_id
_entity_poly.type
_entity_poly.pdbx_seq_one_letter_code
_entity_poly.pdbx_strand_id
1 'polypeptide(L)'
;MRSKIKVTIVAALLLFSVASGTVLAKEGGSLINELTEIDSFHPPDITDPRILMYNEWHYFNVVDEEQNLSVVTALRLTGNISDPLMSSAIVMLGYSTPGGINMTGDFYPITQAQYSNETPDLQINSSTVTLTEEGYHVHVESANDQTVFDARFKPATGPAPVFTISYDPYQTINWLVASPKMKVTGNLTINKGMPEERTYTLKNTRGYHDHNWGFWRWDGDVGWDWGQTTETKNHLEGTDLGKYTLCFGNVTNNNHTESRGAVLNIMKNKKIIGTFKNETIHIQHYNMTAPIPQLPNNSFPWVTVITADSGENSMNITFTTEYFAPLPIEVGTNEYLVIWELTGTYIVSGYIDGKPVSYTSKGFLEYVA
;
A
#
# COMPACT_ATOMS: atom_id res chain seq x y z
N MET A 1 -32.91 65.93 -22.12
CA MET A 1 -31.66 65.23 -21.76
C MET A 1 -31.90 64.34 -20.55
N ARG A 2 -32.14 63.05 -20.75
CA ARG A 2 -32.07 62.00 -19.71
C ARG A 2 -31.56 60.74 -20.39
N SER A 3 -30.33 60.35 -20.08
CA SER A 3 -29.69 59.15 -20.61
C SER A 3 -30.35 57.91 -20.00
N LYS A 4 -30.67 56.92 -20.85
CA LYS A 4 -31.11 55.59 -20.41
C LYS A 4 -29.86 54.71 -20.32
N ILE A 5 -29.49 54.32 -19.10
CA ILE A 5 -28.48 53.29 -18.86
C ILE A 5 -29.14 51.94 -19.17
N LYS A 6 -28.62 51.23 -20.17
CA LYS A 6 -28.93 49.82 -20.42
C LYS A 6 -27.96 48.98 -19.58
N VAL A 7 -28.49 48.28 -18.58
CA VAL A 7 -27.74 47.24 -17.87
C VAL A 7 -27.93 45.95 -18.65
N THR A 8 -26.87 45.49 -19.30
CA THR A 8 -26.82 44.16 -19.94
C THR A 8 -26.37 43.16 -18.88
N ILE A 9 -27.28 42.27 -18.46
CA ILE A 9 -26.95 41.12 -17.62
C ILE A 9 -26.33 40.07 -18.54
N VAL A 10 -25.03 39.82 -18.41
CA VAL A 10 -24.35 38.67 -19.02
C VAL A 10 -24.42 37.53 -18.01
N ALA A 11 -25.27 36.55 -18.28
CA ALA A 11 -25.29 35.29 -17.55
C ALA A 11 -24.05 34.47 -17.93
N ALA A 12 -23.08 34.40 -17.03
CA ALA A 12 -21.96 33.47 -17.13
C ALA A 12 -22.44 32.09 -16.66
N LEU A 13 -22.71 31.20 -17.62
CA LEU A 13 -22.85 29.77 -17.39
C LEU A 13 -21.48 29.20 -17.00
N LEU A 14 -21.28 29.00 -15.69
CA LEU A 14 -20.18 28.19 -15.15
C LEU A 14 -20.46 26.71 -15.48
N LEU A 15 -19.90 26.27 -16.60
CA LEU A 15 -19.68 24.85 -16.88
C LEU A 15 -18.57 24.36 -15.95
N PHE A 16 -18.94 23.80 -14.80
CA PHE A 16 -18.05 22.93 -14.05
C PHE A 16 -17.93 21.61 -14.82
N SER A 17 -16.91 21.49 -15.66
CA SER A 17 -16.45 20.20 -16.12
C SER A 17 -15.82 19.47 -14.94
N VAL A 18 -16.53 18.48 -14.42
CA VAL A 18 -15.97 17.44 -13.57
C VAL A 18 -14.94 16.71 -14.43
N ALA A 19 -13.66 17.07 -14.28
CA ALA A 19 -12.57 16.28 -14.83
C ALA A 19 -12.43 15.03 -13.97
N SER A 20 -13.25 14.02 -14.26
CA SER A 20 -12.94 12.64 -13.91
C SER A 20 -11.61 12.29 -14.57
N GLY A 21 -10.52 12.34 -13.80
CA GLY A 21 -9.18 11.94 -14.22
C GLY A 21 -9.11 10.43 -14.44
N THR A 22 -9.81 9.93 -15.46
CA THR A 22 -9.39 8.70 -16.13
C THR A 22 -8.21 9.08 -17.02
N VAL A 23 -7.00 9.00 -16.47
CA VAL A 23 -5.80 8.88 -17.31
C VAL A 23 -5.97 7.55 -18.03
N LEU A 24 -6.43 7.63 -19.28
CA LEU A 24 -6.41 6.49 -20.19
C LEU A 24 -4.94 6.14 -20.42
N ALA A 25 -4.50 5.02 -19.86
CA ALA A 25 -3.20 4.42 -20.16
C ALA A 25 -2.98 4.46 -21.68
N LYS A 26 -1.94 5.18 -22.13
CA LYS A 26 -1.57 5.21 -23.55
C LYS A 26 -1.26 3.78 -23.98
N GLU A 27 -2.15 3.19 -24.78
CA GLU A 27 -1.92 1.89 -25.41
C GLU A 27 -0.65 1.94 -26.27
N GLY A 28 0.48 1.48 -25.71
CA GLY A 28 1.76 1.38 -26.41
C GLY A 28 3.01 1.66 -25.57
N GLY A 29 2.89 2.30 -24.41
CA GLY A 29 4.01 2.49 -23.48
C GLY A 29 4.40 1.19 -22.75
N SER A 30 5.68 1.01 -22.45
CA SER A 30 6.10 0.03 -21.44
C SER A 30 5.45 0.40 -20.10
N LEU A 31 4.97 -0.58 -19.31
CA LEU A 31 4.46 -0.33 -17.94
C LEU A 31 5.45 0.49 -17.11
N ILE A 32 6.75 0.31 -17.38
CA ILE A 32 7.82 1.08 -16.74
C ILE A 32 7.70 2.57 -17.01
N ASN A 33 7.44 2.98 -18.27
CA ASN A 33 7.35 4.39 -18.62
C ASN A 33 6.17 5.07 -17.91
N GLU A 34 5.04 4.38 -17.82
CA GLU A 34 3.88 4.88 -17.07
C GLU A 34 4.22 5.05 -15.59
N LEU A 35 4.87 4.05 -14.97
CA LEU A 35 5.28 4.10 -13.57
C LEU A 35 6.32 5.18 -13.29
N THR A 36 7.26 5.44 -14.20
CA THR A 36 8.20 6.56 -14.08
C THR A 36 7.46 7.89 -13.94
N GLU A 37 6.34 8.08 -14.64
CA GLU A 37 5.59 9.34 -14.62
C GLU A 37 4.68 9.51 -13.40
N ILE A 38 4.14 8.42 -12.84
CA ILE A 38 3.06 8.50 -11.84
C ILE A 38 3.46 8.09 -10.42
N ASP A 39 4.61 7.43 -10.27
CA ASP A 39 5.04 6.82 -9.01
C ASP A 39 6.20 7.58 -8.33
N SER A 40 6.49 8.81 -8.77
CA SER A 40 7.55 9.63 -8.18
C SER A 40 7.18 10.17 -6.79
N PHE A 41 8.17 10.67 -6.03
CA PHE A 41 7.87 11.32 -4.75
C PHE A 41 7.13 12.65 -4.93
N HIS A 42 6.30 12.98 -3.96
CA HIS A 42 5.44 14.16 -3.90
C HIS A 42 5.82 15.08 -2.73
N PRO A 43 7.07 15.61 -2.68
CA PRO A 43 7.49 16.49 -1.60
C PRO A 43 6.59 17.74 -1.54
N PRO A 44 6.16 18.16 -0.34
CA PRO A 44 5.35 19.37 -0.20
C PRO A 44 6.17 20.63 -0.51
N ASP A 45 5.48 21.71 -0.87
CA ASP A 45 6.11 23.03 -0.90
C ASP A 45 6.58 23.40 0.51
N ILE A 46 7.76 24.02 0.65
CA ILE A 46 8.34 24.42 1.95
C ILE A 46 7.44 25.39 2.74
N THR A 47 6.51 26.05 2.06
CA THR A 47 5.52 26.97 2.64
C THR A 47 4.16 26.32 2.91
N ASP A 48 3.98 25.02 2.60
CA ASP A 48 2.73 24.32 2.88
C ASP A 48 2.50 24.28 4.41
N PRO A 49 1.38 24.82 4.91
CA PRO A 49 1.11 24.85 6.36
C PRO A 49 0.97 23.46 6.98
N ARG A 50 0.82 22.41 6.16
CA ARG A 50 0.68 21.01 6.58
C ARG A 50 2.01 20.26 6.55
N ILE A 51 3.14 20.91 6.24
CA ILE A 51 4.43 20.25 6.00
C ILE A 51 4.88 19.30 7.14
N LEU A 52 4.51 19.58 8.40
CA LEU A 52 4.81 18.71 9.54
C LEU A 52 4.00 17.40 9.55
N MET A 53 2.90 17.33 8.80
CA MET A 53 2.02 16.17 8.66
C MET A 53 2.36 15.32 7.45
N TYR A 54 3.38 15.71 6.67
CA TYR A 54 3.75 15.01 5.47
C TYR A 54 4.22 13.59 5.78
N ASN A 55 3.73 12.64 5.00
CA ASN A 55 4.10 11.24 5.04
C ASN A 55 4.09 10.70 3.62
N GLU A 56 5.12 9.95 3.25
CA GLU A 56 5.21 9.28 1.96
C GLU A 56 6.06 8.02 2.05
N TRP A 57 5.66 6.94 1.38
CA TRP A 57 6.44 5.70 1.31
C TRP A 57 6.16 4.86 0.08
N HIS A 58 7.20 4.15 -0.34
CA HIS A 58 7.04 2.96 -1.16
C HIS A 58 6.91 1.74 -0.27
N TYR A 59 5.94 0.87 -0.57
CA TYR A 59 5.73 -0.40 0.12
C TYR A 59 5.75 -1.56 -0.86
N PHE A 60 6.46 -2.62 -0.51
CA PHE A 60 6.59 -3.83 -1.31
C PHE A 60 6.34 -5.05 -0.44
N ASN A 61 5.69 -6.06 -1.02
CA ASN A 61 5.60 -7.35 -0.38
C ASN A 61 5.81 -8.51 -1.36
N VAL A 62 6.18 -9.66 -0.80
CA VAL A 62 6.43 -10.91 -1.51
C VAL A 62 5.77 -12.05 -0.76
N VAL A 63 5.13 -12.95 -1.49
CA VAL A 63 4.77 -14.28 -0.99
C VAL A 63 5.44 -15.34 -1.85
N ASP A 64 6.10 -16.29 -1.19
CA ASP A 64 6.64 -17.50 -1.77
C ASP A 64 6.16 -18.71 -0.97
N GLU A 65 5.10 -19.35 -1.49
CA GLU A 65 4.50 -20.53 -0.89
C GLU A 65 5.42 -21.76 -0.91
N GLU A 66 6.34 -21.87 -1.89
CA GLU A 66 7.24 -23.02 -2.00
C GLU A 66 8.25 -23.05 -0.84
N GLN A 67 8.64 -21.87 -0.35
CA GLN A 67 9.56 -21.72 0.77
C GLN A 67 8.86 -21.40 2.10
N ASN A 68 7.53 -21.28 2.11
CA ASN A 68 6.73 -20.73 3.22
C ASN A 68 7.34 -19.41 3.72
N LEU A 69 7.61 -18.51 2.76
CA LEU A 69 8.27 -17.23 2.97
C LEU A 69 7.31 -16.09 2.64
N SER A 70 7.31 -15.07 3.48
CA SER A 70 6.70 -13.78 3.17
C SER A 70 7.64 -12.67 3.59
N VAL A 71 7.73 -11.62 2.78
CA VAL A 71 8.58 -10.45 3.03
C VAL A 71 7.74 -9.20 2.83
N VAL A 72 7.91 -8.23 3.73
CA VAL A 72 7.35 -6.89 3.61
C VAL A 72 8.49 -5.89 3.80
N THR A 73 8.50 -4.83 2.99
CA THR A 73 9.45 -3.75 3.16
C THR A 73 8.83 -2.42 2.76
N ALA A 74 9.21 -1.37 3.47
CA ALA A 74 8.86 -0.01 3.11
C ALA A 74 10.03 0.94 3.35
N LEU A 75 10.16 1.93 2.47
CA LEU A 75 11.04 3.08 2.69
C LEU A 75 10.16 4.32 2.77
N ARG A 76 10.29 5.06 3.87
CA ARG A 76 9.35 6.10 4.26
C ARG A 76 10.06 7.41 4.61
N LEU A 77 9.46 8.52 4.21
CA LEU A 77 9.77 9.88 4.65
C LEU A 77 8.60 10.43 5.46
N THR A 78 8.90 11.16 6.54
CA THR A 78 7.87 11.77 7.40
C THR A 78 8.32 13.12 7.94
N GLY A 79 7.36 14.04 8.13
CA GLY A 79 7.59 15.38 8.69
C GLY A 79 8.08 16.40 7.66
N ASN A 80 8.64 17.51 8.15
CA ASN A 80 9.19 18.55 7.27
C ASN A 80 10.54 18.10 6.70
N ILE A 81 10.52 17.45 5.54
CA ILE A 81 11.72 16.89 4.89
C ILE A 81 12.76 17.95 4.46
N SER A 82 12.44 19.24 4.57
CA SER A 82 13.39 20.35 4.39
C SER A 82 14.11 20.74 5.70
N ASP A 83 13.67 20.22 6.85
CA ASP A 83 14.21 20.48 8.18
C ASP A 83 14.62 19.17 8.87
N PRO A 84 15.93 18.91 9.01
CA PRO A 84 16.44 17.70 9.64
C PRO A 84 16.06 17.49 11.10
N LEU A 85 15.56 18.52 11.80
CA LEU A 85 15.10 18.41 13.19
C LEU A 85 13.62 18.04 13.28
N MET A 86 12.87 18.18 12.19
CA MET A 86 11.42 18.01 12.14
C MET A 86 11.01 16.94 11.12
N SER A 87 11.94 16.07 10.73
CA SER A 87 11.69 14.96 9.80
C SER A 87 12.54 13.74 10.12
N SER A 88 12.06 12.60 9.62
CA SER A 88 12.73 11.31 9.74
C SER A 88 12.60 10.53 8.44
N ALA A 89 13.62 9.72 8.16
CA ALA A 89 13.57 8.67 7.16
C ALA A 89 13.51 7.31 7.88
N ILE A 90 12.72 6.38 7.38
CA ILE A 90 12.48 5.09 8.03
C ILE A 90 12.63 3.98 7.00
N VAL A 91 13.37 2.94 7.37
CA VAL A 91 13.49 1.70 6.60
C VAL A 91 12.81 0.59 7.39
N MET A 92 11.87 -0.09 6.75
CA MET A 92 11.17 -1.24 7.31
C MET A 92 11.53 -2.51 6.55
N LEU A 93 11.86 -3.57 7.29
CA LEU A 93 12.05 -4.91 6.74
C LEU A 93 11.46 -5.94 7.69
N GLY A 94 10.42 -6.62 7.22
CA GLY A 94 9.75 -7.71 7.91
C GLY A 94 9.76 -8.99 7.09
N TYR A 95 9.83 -10.13 7.76
CA TYR A 95 9.72 -11.43 7.12
C TYR A 95 9.05 -12.48 8.02
N SER A 96 8.42 -13.46 7.39
CA SER A 96 7.97 -14.71 8.00
C SER A 96 8.60 -15.87 7.24
N THR A 97 9.24 -16.78 7.94
CA THR A 97 9.88 -17.98 7.38
C THR A 97 9.59 -19.20 8.26
N PRO A 98 9.89 -20.44 7.81
CA PRO A 98 9.86 -21.60 8.70
C PRO A 98 10.77 -21.50 9.93
N GLY A 99 11.80 -20.64 9.88
CA GLY A 99 12.74 -20.41 10.98
C GLY A 99 12.29 -19.37 12.00
N GLY A 100 11.21 -18.64 11.72
CA GLY A 100 10.70 -17.58 12.58
C GLY A 100 10.27 -16.33 11.81
N ILE A 101 9.78 -15.36 12.57
CA ILE A 101 9.26 -14.07 12.11
C ILE A 101 10.13 -12.98 12.72
N ASN A 102 10.42 -11.94 11.96
CA ASN A 102 11.08 -10.74 12.46
C ASN A 102 10.57 -9.50 11.72
N MET A 103 10.66 -8.35 12.35
CA MET A 103 10.41 -7.06 11.73
C MET A 103 11.31 -6.00 12.36
N THR A 104 11.90 -5.19 11.50
CA THR A 104 12.76 -4.06 11.85
C THR A 104 12.15 -2.77 11.33
N GLY A 105 12.31 -1.70 12.10
CA GLY A 105 11.94 -0.33 11.74
C GLY A 105 13.08 0.57 12.14
N ASP A 106 13.97 0.85 11.19
CA ASP A 106 15.20 1.57 11.43
C ASP A 106 15.02 3.04 11.08
N PHE A 107 15.30 3.91 12.06
CA PHE A 107 15.13 5.35 11.94
C PHE A 107 16.45 6.01 11.57
N TYR A 108 16.40 6.85 10.54
CA TYR A 108 17.54 7.61 10.02
C TYR A 108 17.22 9.11 10.02
N PRO A 109 18.21 9.97 10.29
CA PRO A 109 18.08 11.40 10.00
C PRO A 109 17.77 11.61 8.52
N ILE A 110 16.91 12.58 8.19
CA ILE A 110 16.54 12.88 6.79
C ILE A 110 17.76 13.19 5.91
N THR A 111 18.87 13.65 6.50
CA THR A 111 20.13 13.92 5.78
C THR A 111 20.79 12.68 5.19
N GLN A 112 20.33 11.48 5.56
CA GLN A 112 20.74 10.21 4.98
C GLN A 112 19.77 9.72 3.89
N ALA A 113 18.73 10.49 3.57
CA ALA A 113 17.79 10.19 2.51
C ALA A 113 18.08 11.02 1.25
N GLN A 114 17.92 10.41 0.09
CA GLN A 114 17.92 11.07 -1.22
C GLN A 114 16.71 10.55 -2.01
N TYR A 115 15.87 11.45 -2.51
CA TYR A 115 14.67 11.09 -3.23
C TYR A 115 14.57 11.89 -4.54
N SER A 116 13.78 11.37 -5.47
CA SER A 116 13.48 12.01 -6.75
C SER A 116 12.00 12.38 -6.82
N ASN A 117 11.70 13.60 -7.26
CA ASN A 117 10.33 14.00 -7.60
C ASN A 117 9.99 13.73 -9.09
N GLU A 118 10.94 13.19 -9.85
CA GLU A 118 10.80 12.85 -11.27
C GLU A 118 10.76 11.34 -11.52
N THR A 119 11.19 10.54 -10.54
CA THR A 119 11.26 9.07 -10.59
C THR A 119 10.87 8.50 -9.22
N PRO A 120 10.49 7.21 -9.11
CA PRO A 120 10.26 6.55 -7.81
C PRO A 120 11.56 6.25 -7.05
N ASP A 121 12.68 6.88 -7.41
CA ASP A 121 13.95 6.53 -6.82
C ASP A 121 14.07 7.14 -5.42
N LEU A 122 14.39 6.28 -4.45
CA LEU A 122 14.63 6.66 -3.06
C LEU A 122 15.82 5.87 -2.53
N GLN A 123 16.72 6.57 -1.86
CA GLN A 123 17.77 6.00 -1.04
C GLN A 123 17.60 6.47 0.40
N ILE A 124 17.70 5.57 1.37
CA ILE A 124 17.84 5.87 2.79
C ILE A 124 19.01 5.04 3.33
N ASN A 125 20.09 5.69 3.72
CA ASN A 125 21.35 5.02 4.07
C ASN A 125 21.79 4.08 2.92
N SER A 126 21.94 2.78 3.16
CA SER A 126 22.26 1.80 2.11
C SER A 126 21.03 1.23 1.39
N SER A 127 19.82 1.45 1.91
CA SER A 127 18.59 0.91 1.34
C SER A 127 18.13 1.77 0.16
N THR A 128 17.67 1.13 -0.93
CA THR A 128 17.28 1.78 -2.17
C THR A 128 16.02 1.18 -2.77
N VAL A 129 15.24 2.04 -3.43
CA VAL A 129 14.24 1.72 -4.44
C VAL A 129 14.69 2.42 -5.71
N THR A 130 14.79 1.70 -6.82
CA THR A 130 15.16 2.28 -8.13
C THR A 130 14.33 1.66 -9.24
N LEU A 131 13.67 2.47 -10.07
CA LEU A 131 12.94 1.95 -11.22
C LEU A 131 13.83 1.92 -12.47
N THR A 132 13.95 0.73 -13.06
CA THR A 132 14.72 0.50 -14.28
C THR A 132 13.82 -0.06 -15.38
N GLU A 133 14.35 -0.21 -16.60
CA GLU A 133 13.64 -0.88 -17.71
C GLU A 133 13.22 -2.33 -17.37
N GLU A 134 13.88 -2.97 -16.39
CA GLU A 134 13.60 -4.34 -16.00
C GLU A 134 12.54 -4.45 -14.88
N GLY A 135 12.17 -3.33 -14.24
CA GLY A 135 11.34 -3.26 -13.04
C GLY A 135 12.01 -2.46 -11.92
N TYR A 136 11.40 -2.47 -10.74
CA TYR A 136 11.99 -1.89 -9.54
C TYR A 136 13.09 -2.80 -9.03
N HIS A 137 14.27 -2.27 -8.76
CA HIS A 137 15.26 -2.89 -7.90
C HIS A 137 15.06 -2.35 -6.49
N VAL A 138 14.83 -3.26 -5.55
CA VAL A 138 14.56 -2.96 -4.14
C VAL A 138 15.65 -3.64 -3.33
N HIS A 139 16.48 -2.83 -2.67
CA HIS A 139 17.51 -3.28 -1.76
C HIS A 139 17.24 -2.70 -0.38
N VAL A 140 17.05 -3.54 0.61
CA VAL A 140 16.77 -3.11 1.98
C VAL A 140 17.61 -3.92 2.95
N GLU A 141 18.29 -3.22 3.84
CA GLU A 141 19.07 -3.84 4.90
C GLU A 141 18.71 -3.28 6.27
N SER A 142 18.67 -4.15 7.27
CA SER A 142 18.51 -3.75 8.67
C SER A 142 19.74 -2.97 9.14
N ALA A 143 19.59 -2.05 10.10
CA ALA A 143 20.67 -1.17 10.56
C ALA A 143 21.90 -1.89 11.15
N ASN A 144 21.80 -3.18 11.44
CA ASN A 144 22.91 -4.03 11.89
C ASN A 144 23.52 -4.89 10.78
N ASP A 145 23.08 -4.69 9.53
CA ASP A 145 23.48 -5.40 8.30
C ASP A 145 23.25 -6.92 8.32
N GLN A 146 22.49 -7.44 9.29
CA GLN A 146 22.27 -8.88 9.44
C GLN A 146 21.10 -9.41 8.61
N THR A 147 20.13 -8.57 8.26
CA THR A 147 19.02 -8.94 7.37
C THR A 147 19.07 -8.08 6.13
N VAL A 148 19.15 -8.71 4.96
CA VAL A 148 19.23 -8.03 3.66
C VAL A 148 18.20 -8.64 2.72
N PHE A 149 17.35 -7.79 2.15
CA PHE A 149 16.43 -8.12 1.08
C PHE A 149 16.87 -7.40 -0.19
N ASP A 150 17.21 -8.16 -1.23
CA ASP A 150 17.64 -7.60 -2.51
C ASP A 150 16.88 -8.30 -3.63
N ALA A 151 15.97 -7.60 -4.28
CA ALA A 151 15.09 -8.19 -5.27
C ALA A 151 14.68 -7.21 -6.36
N ARG A 152 14.42 -7.78 -7.54
CA ARG A 152 13.81 -7.07 -8.66
C ARG A 152 12.33 -7.41 -8.76
N PHE A 153 11.49 -6.39 -8.68
CA PHE A 153 10.04 -6.45 -8.86
C PHE A 153 9.66 -6.01 -10.27
N LYS A 154 9.25 -6.98 -11.10
CA LYS A 154 8.76 -6.70 -12.45
C LYS A 154 7.24 -6.60 -12.47
N PRO A 155 6.65 -5.42 -12.80
CA PRO A 155 5.21 -5.27 -12.94
C PRO A 155 4.63 -6.27 -13.95
N ALA A 156 3.58 -6.99 -13.57
CA ALA A 156 2.84 -7.86 -14.49
C ALA A 156 1.50 -7.23 -14.92
N THR A 157 1.07 -6.18 -14.21
CA THR A 157 -0.17 -5.42 -14.42
C THR A 157 0.13 -3.92 -14.40
N GLY A 158 -0.71 -3.14 -15.07
CA GLY A 158 -0.64 -1.69 -14.95
C GLY A 158 -1.13 -1.19 -13.60
N PRO A 159 -0.83 0.09 -13.30
CA PRO A 159 -1.23 0.73 -12.07
C PRO A 159 -2.75 0.84 -11.95
N ALA A 160 -3.25 0.85 -10.72
CA ALA A 160 -4.63 1.24 -10.43
C ALA A 160 -4.76 2.77 -10.41
N PRO A 161 -5.95 3.34 -10.66
CA PRO A 161 -6.19 4.76 -10.45
C PRO A 161 -5.85 5.16 -9.01
N VAL A 162 -5.23 6.33 -8.85
CA VAL A 162 -4.93 6.90 -7.53
C VAL A 162 -6.23 7.06 -6.75
N PHE A 163 -6.22 6.52 -5.54
CA PHE A 163 -7.29 6.66 -4.57
C PHE A 163 -6.91 7.75 -3.56
N THR A 164 -7.61 8.88 -3.63
CA THR A 164 -7.39 10.01 -2.72
C THR A 164 -8.56 10.13 -1.75
N ILE A 165 -8.26 10.13 -0.47
CA ILE A 165 -9.22 10.43 0.60
C ILE A 165 -8.80 11.70 1.31
N SER A 166 -9.76 12.63 1.43
CA SER A 166 -9.66 13.82 2.27
C SER A 166 -10.75 13.71 3.32
N TYR A 167 -10.38 13.53 4.59
CA TYR A 167 -11.35 13.38 5.68
C TYR A 167 -11.44 14.62 6.57
N ASP A 168 -10.53 15.57 6.41
CA ASP A 168 -10.70 16.96 6.82
C ASP A 168 -9.97 17.90 5.82
N PRO A 169 -10.12 19.24 5.92
CA PRO A 169 -9.50 20.18 4.98
C PRO A 169 -7.97 20.15 4.91
N TYR A 170 -7.30 19.56 5.90
CA TYR A 170 -5.85 19.51 6.03
C TYR A 170 -5.29 18.10 5.91
N GLN A 171 -6.12 17.06 6.08
CA GLN A 171 -5.69 15.67 6.05
C GLN A 171 -6.11 14.95 4.77
N THR A 172 -5.10 14.35 4.13
CA THR A 172 -5.22 13.67 2.85
C THR A 172 -4.32 12.45 2.82
N ILE A 173 -4.85 11.34 2.34
CA ILE A 173 -4.08 10.14 2.01
C ILE A 173 -4.33 9.84 0.54
N ASN A 174 -3.25 9.72 -0.22
CA ASN A 174 -3.26 9.20 -1.57
C ASN A 174 -2.69 7.79 -1.53
N TRP A 175 -3.26 6.92 -2.35
CA TRP A 175 -2.84 5.53 -2.49
C TRP A 175 -2.81 5.18 -3.97
N LEU A 176 -1.60 4.92 -4.47
CA LEU A 176 -1.36 4.38 -5.79
C LEU A 176 -0.96 2.92 -5.65
N VAL A 177 -1.78 2.02 -6.17
CA VAL A 177 -1.31 0.64 -6.39
C VAL A 177 -0.54 0.61 -7.70
N ALA A 178 0.77 0.84 -7.63
CA ALA A 178 1.68 0.86 -8.76
C ALA A 178 1.62 -0.46 -9.55
N SER A 179 1.59 -1.59 -8.84
CA SER A 179 1.27 -2.87 -9.47
C SER A 179 0.74 -3.86 -8.45
N PRO A 180 -0.54 -4.25 -8.52
CA PRO A 180 -1.11 -5.24 -7.60
C PRO A 180 -0.58 -6.66 -7.80
N LYS A 181 0.20 -6.86 -8.87
CA LYS A 181 0.74 -8.16 -9.26
C LYS A 181 2.09 -8.02 -9.96
N MET A 182 3.14 -8.53 -9.34
CA MET A 182 4.51 -8.45 -9.83
C MET A 182 5.18 -9.83 -9.83
N LYS A 183 6.22 -9.99 -10.67
CA LYS A 183 7.16 -11.11 -10.59
C LYS A 183 8.42 -10.66 -9.88
N VAL A 184 8.83 -11.41 -8.87
CA VAL A 184 9.97 -11.06 -8.03
C VAL A 184 11.07 -12.10 -8.15
N THR A 185 12.29 -11.63 -8.37
CA THR A 185 13.49 -12.46 -8.39
C THR A 185 14.57 -11.76 -7.58
N GLY A 186 15.21 -12.48 -6.68
CA GLY A 186 16.12 -11.87 -5.70
C GLY A 186 16.42 -12.81 -4.55
N ASN A 187 16.87 -12.26 -3.43
CA ASN A 187 17.17 -13.01 -2.23
C ASN A 187 16.73 -12.26 -0.96
N LEU A 188 16.38 -13.03 0.06
CA LEU A 188 16.39 -12.60 1.45
C LEU A 188 17.53 -13.34 2.16
N THR A 189 18.47 -12.61 2.75
CA THR A 189 19.54 -13.14 3.60
C THR A 189 19.29 -12.72 5.04
N ILE A 190 19.30 -13.68 5.96
CA ILE A 190 19.11 -13.50 7.40
C ILE A 190 20.39 -13.95 8.12
N ASN A 191 20.75 -13.24 9.18
CA ASN A 191 21.99 -13.46 9.96
C ASN A 191 23.26 -13.41 9.09
N LYS A 192 23.31 -12.45 8.14
CA LYS A 192 24.45 -12.26 7.23
C LYS A 192 25.76 -12.16 8.01
N GLY A 193 26.76 -12.93 7.57
CA GLY A 193 28.09 -12.99 8.19
C GLY A 193 28.16 -13.79 9.50
N MET A 194 27.06 -14.38 9.96
CA MET A 194 27.02 -15.20 11.18
C MET A 194 27.02 -16.70 10.82
N PRO A 195 27.43 -17.60 11.75
CA PRO A 195 27.42 -19.06 11.50
C PRO A 195 26.07 -19.64 11.07
N GLU A 196 24.97 -19.00 11.48
CA GLU A 196 23.59 -19.34 11.18
C GLU A 196 23.00 -18.55 9.99
N GLU A 197 23.84 -17.96 9.14
CA GLU A 197 23.42 -17.27 7.92
C GLU A 197 22.49 -18.17 7.08
N ARG A 198 21.37 -17.61 6.65
CA ARG A 198 20.41 -18.29 5.79
C ARG A 198 19.97 -17.39 4.65
N THR A 199 20.02 -17.93 3.43
CA THR A 199 19.54 -17.23 2.24
C THR A 199 18.34 -17.97 1.63
N TYR A 200 17.27 -17.23 1.37
CA TYR A 200 16.10 -17.66 0.62
C TYR A 200 16.15 -17.00 -0.77
N THR A 201 16.04 -17.80 -1.83
CA THR A 201 16.13 -17.30 -3.20
C THR A 201 14.76 -17.24 -3.85
N LEU A 202 14.36 -16.06 -4.28
CA LEU A 202 13.10 -15.82 -4.98
C LEU A 202 13.29 -16.04 -6.48
N LYS A 203 12.38 -16.82 -7.10
CA LYS A 203 12.42 -17.11 -8.54
C LYS A 203 11.05 -16.88 -9.18
N ASN A 204 10.83 -15.68 -9.70
CA ASN A 204 9.53 -15.26 -10.25
C ASN A 204 8.38 -15.41 -9.24
N THR A 205 8.64 -15.17 -7.96
CA THR A 205 7.62 -15.22 -6.90
C THR A 205 6.62 -14.08 -7.04
N ARG A 206 5.51 -14.17 -6.31
CA ARG A 206 4.45 -13.16 -6.39
C ARG A 206 4.85 -11.96 -5.55
N GLY A 207 4.69 -10.77 -6.12
CA GLY A 207 4.88 -9.53 -5.38
C GLY A 207 3.80 -8.50 -5.64
N TYR A 208 3.89 -7.44 -4.87
CA TYR A 208 2.99 -6.30 -4.84
C TYR A 208 3.80 -5.02 -4.61
N HIS A 209 3.34 -3.92 -5.17
CA HIS A 209 3.85 -2.59 -4.85
C HIS A 209 2.71 -1.56 -4.85
N ASP A 210 2.71 -0.74 -3.81
CA ASP A 210 2.00 0.53 -3.73
C ASP A 210 2.86 1.67 -3.19
N HIS A 211 2.35 2.87 -3.42
CA HIS A 211 2.94 4.12 -3.00
C HIS A 211 1.85 4.96 -2.35
N ASN A 212 2.12 5.42 -1.13
CA ASN A 212 1.22 6.27 -0.38
C ASN A 212 1.87 7.60 -0.07
N TRP A 213 1.12 8.68 -0.19
CA TRP A 213 1.60 10.01 0.17
C TRP A 213 0.47 10.92 0.63
N GLY A 214 0.81 11.94 1.40
CA GLY A 214 -0.12 12.98 1.77
C GLY A 214 0.21 13.62 3.11
N PHE A 215 -0.84 14.07 3.78
CA PHE A 215 -0.76 14.83 5.02
C PHE A 215 -1.69 14.21 6.04
N TRP A 216 -1.15 13.67 7.13
CA TRP A 216 -1.94 13.25 8.27
C TRP A 216 -1.10 13.18 9.53
N ARG A 217 -1.81 13.07 10.65
CA ARG A 217 -1.24 12.99 11.98
C ARG A 217 -1.29 11.57 12.48
N TRP A 218 -0.14 11.02 12.88
CA TRP A 218 -0.09 9.72 13.55
C TRP A 218 -0.75 9.75 14.93
N ASP A 219 -0.65 10.88 15.62
CA ASP A 219 -1.38 11.17 16.87
C ASP A 219 -2.84 11.62 16.62
N GLY A 220 -3.31 11.55 15.37
CA GLY A 220 -4.66 11.88 14.97
C GLY A 220 -5.61 10.69 15.06
N ASP A 221 -6.88 10.96 14.78
CA ASP A 221 -7.88 9.91 14.59
C ASP A 221 -7.73 9.31 13.19
N VAL A 222 -6.81 8.38 12.98
CA VAL A 222 -6.57 7.74 11.66
C VAL A 222 -6.42 6.23 11.82
N GLY A 223 -7.06 5.49 10.93
CA GLY A 223 -6.91 4.04 10.79
C GLY A 223 -7.09 3.64 9.32
N TRP A 224 -6.77 2.39 9.00
CA TRP A 224 -7.09 1.82 7.69
C TRP A 224 -7.03 0.30 7.64
N ASP A 225 -7.67 -0.24 6.60
CA ASP A 225 -7.51 -1.61 6.13
C ASP A 225 -6.98 -1.59 4.71
N TRP A 226 -5.79 -2.13 4.47
CA TRP A 226 -5.32 -2.41 3.12
C TRP A 226 -5.14 -3.89 2.93
N GLY A 227 -5.27 -4.37 1.70
CA GLY A 227 -4.92 -5.74 1.44
C GLY A 227 -4.86 -6.09 -0.02
N GLN A 228 -4.11 -7.16 -0.29
CA GLN A 228 -3.88 -7.64 -1.63
C GLN A 228 -3.74 -9.16 -1.64
N THR A 229 -4.25 -9.77 -2.71
CA THR A 229 -3.90 -11.14 -3.07
C THR A 229 -3.96 -11.34 -4.57
N THR A 230 -3.10 -12.22 -5.06
CA THR A 230 -3.07 -12.65 -6.45
C THR A 230 -3.29 -14.15 -6.53
N GLU A 231 -4.28 -14.60 -7.29
CA GLU A 231 -4.49 -16.02 -7.59
C GLU A 231 -3.16 -16.67 -8.02
N THR A 232 -2.89 -17.88 -7.55
CA THR A 232 -1.82 -18.71 -8.09
C THR A 232 -2.42 -19.77 -9.00
N LYS A 233 -1.66 -20.25 -9.99
CA LYS A 233 -2.14 -21.35 -10.86
C LYS A 233 -2.39 -22.66 -10.11
N ASN A 234 -1.74 -22.83 -8.96
CA ASN A 234 -1.78 -24.03 -8.13
C ASN A 234 -2.38 -23.74 -6.74
N HIS A 235 -3.30 -22.77 -6.65
CA HIS A 235 -3.95 -22.37 -5.40
C HIS A 235 -2.99 -21.91 -4.29
N LEU A 236 -2.70 -22.78 -3.32
CA LEU A 236 -1.81 -22.50 -2.18
C LEU A 236 -0.41 -23.10 -2.36
N GLU A 237 -0.13 -23.71 -3.51
CA GLU A 237 1.09 -24.48 -3.77
C GLU A 237 1.78 -24.02 -5.06
N GLY A 238 2.26 -22.77 -5.09
CA GLY A 238 3.15 -22.34 -6.16
C GLY A 238 3.39 -20.84 -6.26
N THR A 239 4.49 -20.50 -6.92
CA THR A 239 4.96 -19.13 -7.15
C THR A 239 4.38 -18.48 -8.41
N ASP A 240 3.59 -19.25 -9.17
CA ASP A 240 3.10 -18.89 -10.49
C ASP A 240 1.95 -17.87 -10.45
N LEU A 241 2.11 -16.79 -11.23
CA LEU A 241 1.08 -15.76 -11.38
C LEU A 241 -0.18 -16.29 -12.09
N GLY A 242 -1.27 -16.40 -11.33
CA GLY A 242 -2.60 -16.76 -11.82
C GLY A 242 -3.30 -15.62 -12.56
N LYS A 243 -4.59 -15.78 -12.82
CA LYS A 243 -5.36 -14.90 -13.70
C LYS A 243 -5.95 -13.72 -12.93
N TYR A 244 -6.44 -13.94 -11.71
CA TYR A 244 -7.08 -12.90 -10.92
C TYR A 244 -6.13 -12.28 -9.88
N THR A 245 -6.34 -11.00 -9.60
CA THR A 245 -5.73 -10.31 -8.46
C THR A 245 -6.73 -9.29 -7.93
N LEU A 246 -6.67 -9.01 -6.64
CA LEU A 246 -7.43 -7.93 -6.02
C LEU A 246 -6.52 -7.10 -5.13
N CYS A 247 -6.84 -5.81 -5.04
CA CYS A 247 -6.36 -4.93 -4.00
C CYS A 247 -7.55 -4.15 -3.44
N PHE A 248 -7.53 -3.89 -2.14
CA PHE A 248 -8.52 -3.06 -1.49
C PHE A 248 -7.87 -2.14 -0.48
N GLY A 249 -8.50 -0.99 -0.27
CA GLY A 249 -8.09 -0.03 0.74
C GLY A 249 -9.32 0.65 1.32
N ASN A 250 -9.32 0.84 2.64
CA ASN A 250 -10.36 1.52 3.39
C ASN A 250 -9.68 2.44 4.41
N VAL A 251 -9.84 3.75 4.27
CA VAL A 251 -9.37 4.70 5.29
C VAL A 251 -10.48 4.86 6.32
N THR A 252 -10.12 4.74 7.60
CA THR A 252 -11.05 4.78 8.73
C THR A 252 -10.61 5.80 9.79
N ASN A 253 -11.44 5.96 10.81
CA ASN A 253 -11.00 6.45 12.11
C ASN A 253 -10.27 5.33 12.88
N ASN A 254 -9.50 5.68 13.92
CA ASN A 254 -8.59 4.74 14.60
C ASN A 254 -9.31 3.54 15.24
N ASN A 255 -10.59 3.70 15.59
CA ASN A 255 -11.41 2.64 16.18
C ASN A 255 -12.26 1.86 15.16
N HIS A 256 -12.09 2.14 13.87
CA HIS A 256 -12.79 1.47 12.76
C HIS A 256 -14.33 1.53 12.84
N THR A 257 -14.88 2.56 13.48
CA THR A 257 -16.34 2.79 13.53
C THR A 257 -16.87 3.59 12.34
N GLU A 258 -15.99 4.26 11.61
CA GLU A 258 -16.31 5.10 10.46
C GLU A 258 -15.35 4.82 9.30
N SER A 259 -15.89 4.47 8.13
CA SER A 259 -15.16 4.48 6.86
C SER A 259 -15.23 5.88 6.25
N ARG A 260 -14.06 6.46 5.99
CA ARG A 260 -13.89 7.76 5.33
C ARG A 260 -13.74 7.63 3.82
N GLY A 261 -13.41 6.43 3.37
CA GLY A 261 -13.56 6.03 1.99
C GLY A 261 -12.91 4.68 1.74
N ALA A 262 -13.50 3.93 0.82
CA ALA A 262 -13.03 2.60 0.48
C ALA A 262 -12.99 2.39 -1.03
N VAL A 263 -12.07 1.56 -1.50
CA VAL A 263 -12.00 1.07 -2.87
C VAL A 263 -11.59 -0.40 -2.87
N LEU A 264 -12.20 -1.19 -3.75
CA LEU A 264 -11.82 -2.57 -4.04
C LEU A 264 -11.73 -2.73 -5.54
N ASN A 265 -10.57 -3.11 -6.05
CA ASN A 265 -10.34 -3.38 -7.46
C ASN A 265 -10.15 -4.87 -7.68
N ILE A 266 -10.91 -5.42 -8.63
CA ILE A 266 -10.77 -6.80 -9.12
C ILE A 266 -10.17 -6.74 -10.52
N MET A 267 -9.07 -7.46 -10.69
CA MET A 267 -8.32 -7.48 -11.94
C MET A 267 -8.25 -8.88 -12.50
N LYS A 268 -8.28 -8.95 -13.82
CA LYS A 268 -8.10 -10.17 -14.59
C LYS A 268 -7.02 -9.95 -15.63
N ASN A 269 -5.96 -10.74 -15.53
CA ASN A 269 -4.73 -10.58 -16.28
C ASN A 269 -4.12 -9.19 -16.02
N LYS A 270 -4.29 -8.25 -16.96
CA LYS A 270 -3.71 -6.89 -16.92
C LYS A 270 -4.74 -5.77 -16.78
N LYS A 271 -6.02 -6.11 -16.69
CA LYS A 271 -7.12 -5.14 -16.71
C LYS A 271 -7.94 -5.22 -15.44
N ILE A 272 -8.30 -4.07 -14.89
CA ILE A 272 -9.38 -3.94 -13.92
C ILE A 272 -10.67 -4.35 -14.63
N ILE A 273 -11.38 -5.32 -14.05
CA ILE A 273 -12.67 -5.80 -14.55
C ILE A 273 -13.83 -5.38 -13.64
N GLY A 274 -13.56 -5.00 -12.40
CA GLY A 274 -14.56 -4.48 -11.49
C GLY A 274 -13.92 -3.56 -10.46
N THR A 275 -14.64 -2.50 -10.11
CA THR A 275 -14.28 -1.57 -9.04
C THR A 275 -15.50 -1.33 -8.18
N PHE A 276 -15.33 -1.46 -6.86
CA PHE A 276 -16.32 -1.12 -5.85
C PHE A 276 -15.80 0.08 -5.06
N LYS A 277 -16.68 0.92 -4.53
CA LYS A 277 -16.30 2.11 -3.77
C LYS A 277 -17.25 2.36 -2.60
N ASN A 278 -16.69 2.81 -1.50
CA ASN A 278 -17.42 3.37 -0.35
C ASN A 278 -18.59 2.48 0.10
N GLU A 279 -19.83 2.97 0.01
CA GLU A 279 -21.04 2.32 0.50
C GLU A 279 -21.33 0.94 -0.14
N THR A 280 -20.71 0.64 -1.28
CA THR A 280 -20.81 -0.67 -1.91
C THR A 280 -19.89 -1.70 -1.26
N ILE A 281 -19.08 -1.33 -0.27
CA ILE A 281 -18.10 -2.18 0.41
C ILE A 281 -18.45 -2.22 1.91
N HIS A 282 -18.48 -3.42 2.47
CA HIS A 282 -18.62 -3.63 3.90
C HIS A 282 -17.48 -4.52 4.41
N ILE A 283 -16.81 -4.05 5.46
CA ILE A 283 -15.69 -4.74 6.10
C ILE A 283 -16.09 -5.09 7.53
N GLN A 284 -15.82 -6.33 7.93
CA GLN A 284 -16.09 -6.82 9.27
C GLN A 284 -14.90 -7.60 9.79
N HIS A 285 -14.43 -7.22 10.98
CA HIS A 285 -13.38 -7.92 11.71
C HIS A 285 -13.98 -8.80 12.79
N TYR A 286 -13.51 -10.04 12.86
CA TYR A 286 -13.95 -11.03 13.83
C TYR A 286 -12.81 -11.43 14.77
N ASN A 287 -13.22 -11.95 15.94
CA ASN A 287 -12.34 -12.40 17.02
C ASN A 287 -11.42 -11.30 17.56
N MET A 288 -11.95 -10.07 17.63
CA MET A 288 -11.26 -8.97 18.30
C MET A 288 -11.73 -8.80 19.76
N THR A 289 -10.80 -8.69 20.70
CA THR A 289 -11.10 -8.51 22.14
C THR A 289 -11.23 -7.04 22.57
N ALA A 290 -10.70 -6.10 21.79
CA ALA A 290 -10.83 -4.66 22.00
C ALA A 290 -10.72 -3.91 20.65
N PRO A 291 -11.41 -2.77 20.48
CA PRO A 291 -11.38 -1.98 19.24
C PRO A 291 -10.11 -1.13 19.06
N ILE A 292 -9.30 -0.96 20.11
CA ILE A 292 -8.05 -0.18 20.07
C ILE A 292 -6.93 -1.04 20.64
N PRO A 293 -5.77 -1.16 19.98
CA PRO A 293 -4.63 -1.89 20.52
C PRO A 293 -4.04 -1.16 21.76
N GLN A 294 -4.09 -1.78 22.94
CA GLN A 294 -3.22 -1.41 24.06
C GLN A 294 -2.03 -2.37 24.16
N LEU A 295 -0.83 -1.93 23.79
CA LEU A 295 0.38 -2.74 23.95
C LEU A 295 0.54 -3.13 25.43
N PRO A 296 0.90 -4.39 25.76
CA PRO A 296 1.29 -5.49 24.86
C PRO A 296 0.16 -6.47 24.46
N ASN A 297 -1.08 -6.29 24.93
CA ASN A 297 -2.17 -7.25 24.80
C ASN A 297 -3.11 -6.95 23.62
N ASN A 298 -2.53 -6.67 22.46
CA ASN A 298 -3.29 -6.18 21.32
C ASN A 298 -4.10 -7.27 20.63
N SER A 299 -5.36 -6.93 20.36
CA SER A 299 -6.18 -7.68 19.43
C SER A 299 -5.95 -7.16 18.01
N PHE A 300 -5.71 -8.06 17.08
CA PHE A 300 -5.71 -7.80 15.64
C PHE A 300 -6.83 -8.64 14.99
N PRO A 301 -7.26 -8.32 13.76
CA PRO A 301 -8.27 -9.11 13.09
C PRO A 301 -7.71 -10.50 12.72
N TRP A 302 -8.23 -11.54 13.35
CA TRP A 302 -7.93 -12.93 12.96
C TRP A 302 -8.67 -13.33 11.69
N VAL A 303 -9.88 -12.81 11.53
CA VAL A 303 -10.69 -13.01 10.33
C VAL A 303 -11.27 -11.67 9.91
N THR A 304 -11.05 -11.29 8.66
CA THR A 304 -11.66 -10.12 8.03
C THR A 304 -12.57 -10.60 6.90
N VAL A 305 -13.82 -10.18 6.92
CA VAL A 305 -14.78 -10.44 5.85
C VAL A 305 -15.05 -9.13 5.12
N ILE A 306 -14.89 -9.14 3.80
CA ILE A 306 -15.16 -8.02 2.91
C ILE A 306 -16.24 -8.47 1.95
N THR A 307 -17.38 -7.81 2.00
CA THR A 307 -18.42 -7.96 0.97
C THR A 307 -18.49 -6.69 0.14
N ALA A 308 -18.72 -6.86 -1.16
CA ALA A 308 -18.98 -5.73 -2.03
C ALA A 308 -20.11 -6.05 -3.01
N ASP A 309 -21.00 -5.09 -3.26
CA ASP A 309 -22.16 -5.26 -4.13
C ASP A 309 -22.52 -3.95 -4.83
N SER A 310 -22.59 -3.98 -6.17
CA SER A 310 -23.04 -2.85 -7.00
C SER A 310 -24.20 -3.26 -7.93
N GLY A 311 -25.00 -4.23 -7.51
CA GLY A 311 -26.13 -4.80 -8.25
C GLY A 311 -25.71 -5.92 -9.19
N GLU A 312 -25.08 -5.58 -10.32
CA GLU A 312 -24.66 -6.58 -11.32
C GLU A 312 -23.35 -7.29 -10.95
N ASN A 313 -22.55 -6.66 -10.09
CA ASN A 313 -21.27 -7.17 -9.61
C ASN A 313 -21.34 -7.39 -8.11
N SER A 314 -20.78 -8.50 -7.64
CA SER A 314 -20.68 -8.80 -6.22
C SER A 314 -19.42 -9.58 -5.89
N MET A 315 -18.86 -9.34 -4.71
CA MET A 315 -17.69 -10.04 -4.19
C MET A 315 -17.92 -10.39 -2.72
N ASN A 316 -17.46 -11.57 -2.33
CA ASN A 316 -17.35 -12.02 -0.95
C ASN A 316 -15.94 -12.57 -0.75
N ILE A 317 -15.20 -11.92 0.15
CA ILE A 317 -13.80 -12.15 0.40
C ILE A 317 -13.64 -12.41 1.90
N THR A 318 -13.02 -13.53 2.25
CA THR A 318 -12.61 -13.81 3.64
C THR A 318 -11.10 -13.88 3.69
N PHE A 319 -10.49 -13.09 4.56
CA PHE A 319 -9.09 -13.20 4.93
C PHE A 319 -8.97 -13.84 6.32
N THR A 320 -8.14 -14.86 6.43
CA THR A 320 -7.78 -15.49 7.71
C THR A 320 -6.30 -15.31 7.97
N THR A 321 -5.98 -14.59 9.05
CA THR A 321 -4.62 -14.32 9.49
C THR A 321 -3.92 -15.59 9.96
N GLU A 322 -2.68 -15.79 9.54
CA GLU A 322 -1.83 -16.89 9.98
C GLU A 322 -0.59 -16.38 10.70
N TYR A 323 -0.02 -15.29 10.19
CA TYR A 323 1.14 -14.61 10.76
C TYR A 323 0.85 -13.12 10.87
N PHE A 324 1.46 -12.49 11.86
CA PHE A 324 1.34 -11.06 12.07
C PHE A 324 2.68 -10.51 12.58
N ALA A 325 2.95 -9.25 12.24
CA ALA A 325 4.04 -8.48 12.80
C ALA A 325 3.52 -7.08 13.18
N PRO A 326 3.53 -6.70 14.48
CA PRO A 326 3.12 -5.37 14.90
C PRO A 326 4.26 -4.37 14.71
N LEU A 327 3.97 -3.25 14.07
CA LEU A 327 4.86 -2.10 13.96
C LEU A 327 4.28 -0.96 14.81
N PRO A 328 4.78 -0.78 16.05
CA PRO A 328 4.34 0.31 16.90
C PRO A 328 4.90 1.64 16.40
N ILE A 329 4.04 2.63 16.28
CA ILE A 329 4.36 4.03 16.00
C ILE A 329 4.08 4.81 17.28
N GLU A 330 5.14 5.30 17.93
CA GLU A 330 5.01 6.13 19.13
C GLU A 330 4.37 7.47 18.76
N VAL A 331 3.19 7.74 19.34
CA VAL A 331 2.40 8.97 19.11
C VAL A 331 2.35 9.85 20.35
N GLY A 332 2.84 9.36 21.48
CA GLY A 332 2.88 10.04 22.76
C GLY A 332 3.60 9.19 23.82
N THR A 333 3.67 9.69 25.05
CA THR A 333 4.34 8.96 26.14
C THR A 333 3.59 7.68 26.48
N ASN A 334 4.14 6.53 26.07
CA ASN A 334 3.51 5.21 26.17
C ASN A 334 2.19 5.08 25.37
N GLU A 335 2.01 5.90 24.33
CA GLU A 335 0.88 5.81 23.41
C GLU A 335 1.39 5.41 22.03
N TYR A 336 0.72 4.44 21.43
CA TYR A 336 1.13 3.87 20.16
C TYR A 336 -0.06 3.70 19.24
N LEU A 337 0.09 4.14 18.00
CA LEU A 337 -0.67 3.59 16.88
C LEU A 337 0.05 2.32 16.44
N VAL A 338 -0.66 1.25 16.10
CA VAL A 338 -0.01 0.02 15.65
C VAL A 338 -0.43 -0.32 14.24
N ILE A 339 0.57 -0.47 13.36
CA ILE A 339 0.39 -1.07 12.05
C ILE A 339 0.57 -2.59 12.20
N TRP A 340 -0.44 -3.35 11.83
CA TRP A 340 -0.39 -4.80 11.80
C TRP A 340 -0.14 -5.28 10.39
N GLU A 341 1.06 -5.78 10.13
CA GLU A 341 1.38 -6.49 8.90
C GLU A 341 0.91 -7.93 9.03
N LEU A 342 -0.23 -8.26 8.41
CA LEU A 342 -0.84 -9.57 8.49
C LEU A 342 -0.58 -10.34 7.20
N THR A 343 -0.16 -11.60 7.34
CA THR A 343 -0.10 -12.56 6.23
C THR A 343 -1.07 -13.68 6.52
N GLY A 344 -1.79 -14.12 5.49
CA GLY A 344 -2.83 -15.11 5.66
C GLY A 344 -3.39 -15.62 4.36
N THR A 345 -4.53 -16.31 4.47
CA THR A 345 -5.22 -16.92 3.34
C THR A 345 -6.47 -16.12 3.00
N TYR A 346 -6.58 -15.75 1.73
CA TYR A 346 -7.79 -15.20 1.12
C TYR A 346 -8.63 -16.31 0.48
N ILE A 347 -9.93 -16.30 0.75
CA ILE A 347 -10.95 -17.03 0.01
C ILE A 347 -11.80 -15.98 -0.72
N VAL A 348 -11.71 -15.96 -2.04
CA VAL A 348 -12.35 -14.97 -2.90
C VAL A 348 -13.43 -15.65 -3.72
N SER A 349 -14.64 -15.10 -3.73
CA SER A 349 -15.76 -15.58 -4.55
C SER A 349 -16.67 -14.43 -4.97
N GLY A 350 -17.33 -14.52 -6.12
CA GLY A 350 -18.22 -13.45 -6.59
C GLY A 350 -18.51 -13.51 -8.10
N TYR A 351 -19.10 -12.43 -8.60
CA TYR A 351 -19.47 -12.25 -9.99
C TYR A 351 -19.07 -10.86 -10.47
N ILE A 352 -18.45 -10.79 -11.65
CA ILE A 352 -18.16 -9.56 -12.38
C ILE A 352 -18.71 -9.70 -13.80
N ASP A 353 -19.61 -8.81 -14.20
CA ASP A 353 -20.35 -8.83 -15.47
C ASP A 353 -20.99 -10.21 -15.74
N GLY A 354 -21.63 -10.79 -14.73
CA GLY A 354 -22.23 -12.13 -14.78
C GLY A 354 -21.23 -13.28 -14.90
N LYS A 355 -19.92 -13.03 -14.84
CA LYS A 355 -18.87 -14.07 -14.89
C LYS A 355 -18.35 -14.37 -13.49
N PRO A 356 -18.23 -15.65 -13.12
CA PRO A 356 -17.74 -16.02 -11.80
C PRO A 356 -16.25 -15.66 -11.64
N VAL A 357 -15.93 -15.17 -10.45
CA VAL A 357 -14.58 -15.00 -9.91
C VAL A 357 -14.50 -15.86 -8.66
N SER A 358 -13.54 -16.80 -8.61
CA SER A 358 -13.36 -17.64 -7.43
C SER A 358 -11.92 -18.13 -7.37
N TYR A 359 -11.24 -17.92 -6.24
CA TYR A 359 -9.93 -18.50 -5.97
C TYR A 359 -9.59 -18.45 -4.48
N THR A 360 -8.62 -19.26 -4.08
CA THR A 360 -8.01 -19.23 -2.75
C THR A 360 -6.51 -18.99 -2.93
N SER A 361 -5.94 -18.05 -2.18
CA SER A 361 -4.51 -17.72 -2.29
C SER A 361 -4.00 -17.05 -1.02
N LYS A 362 -2.69 -17.10 -0.79
CA LYS A 362 -2.03 -16.29 0.24
C LYS A 362 -1.98 -14.82 -0.18
N GLY A 363 -1.99 -13.93 0.79
CA GLY A 363 -1.82 -12.51 0.57
C GLY A 363 -1.56 -11.76 1.87
N PHE A 364 -1.58 -10.44 1.76
CA PHE A 364 -1.34 -9.52 2.87
C PHE A 364 -2.59 -8.74 3.22
N LEU A 365 -2.74 -8.41 4.49
CA LEU A 365 -3.66 -7.41 5.00
C LEU A 365 -2.88 -6.52 5.96
N GLU A 366 -2.99 -5.22 5.79
CA GLU A 366 -2.49 -4.24 6.74
C GLU A 366 -3.69 -3.68 7.51
N TYR A 367 -3.58 -3.65 8.84
CA TYR A 367 -4.61 -3.08 9.72
C TYR A 367 -3.98 -2.06 10.65
N VAL A 368 -4.50 -0.84 10.68
CA VAL A 368 -3.95 0.26 11.48
C VAL A 368 -5.00 0.82 12.42
N ALA A 369 -4.68 0.82 13.73
CA ALA A 369 -5.56 1.26 14.80
C ALA A 369 -4.80 1.75 16.04
#